data_AF-A0A917WLY8-F1
#
_entry.id   AF-A0A917WLY8-F1
#
_cell.length_a   1.000
_cell.length_b   1.000
_cell.length_c   1.000
_cell.angle_alpha   90.00
_cell.angle_beta   90.00
_cell.angle_gamma   90.00
#
_symmetry.space_group_name_H-M   'P 1'
#
loop_
_entity.id
_entity.type
_entity.pdbx_description
1 polymer ?
#
loop_
_entity_poly.entity_id
_entity_poly.type
_entity_poly.pdbx_seq_one_letter_code
_entity_poly.pdbx_strand_id
1 'polypeptide(L)'
;MVALLVAALRLWSTANRLDRLHVRTEAAWAALDGALSRRVAAVRVAAAAGAWDPVAAEELRALTAVADRAPRPVRADAENDLTRALDRLPRVAAPELAGELVDAAERISLARSFYNDAVRDTRALRERWFTRLFRLAGRAQLPAYFEIADPTGPGRRRSSARVVLVDRDGRTLLFSAADPTGRTVWFTPGGGVEAGEDLLTAARRELAEETGLTLPAEALGGPLWRREAQFVFAGVPYDQVEYYYAALAPDGHGIDTAGFTDLEVESISGHRWWTEDDLRSTGDPVYPVELADRLGEALAAAVQPQRVPAGTVAAIR
;
A
#
# COMPACT_ATOMS: atom_id res chain seq x y z
N MET A 1 41.70 19.81 -4.92
CA MET A 1 41.21 19.50 -6.30
C MET A 1 40.20 18.36 -6.30
N VAL A 2 40.53 17.16 -5.78
CA VAL A 2 39.61 15.99 -5.75
C VAL A 2 38.28 16.28 -5.05
N ALA A 3 38.28 16.91 -3.87
CA ALA A 3 37.05 17.23 -3.13
C ALA A 3 36.11 18.19 -3.89
N LEU A 4 36.66 19.16 -4.63
CA LEU A 4 35.88 20.09 -5.47
C LEU A 4 35.27 19.37 -6.67
N LEU A 5 36.00 18.42 -7.25
CA LEU A 5 35.54 17.60 -8.37
C LEU A 5 34.40 16.65 -7.93
N VAL A 6 34.52 16.05 -6.75
CA VAL A 6 33.45 15.24 -6.13
C VAL A 6 32.22 16.08 -5.81
N ALA A 7 32.40 17.28 -5.26
CA ALA A 7 31.30 18.20 -4.97
C ALA A 7 30.59 18.66 -6.25
N ALA A 8 31.32 19.00 -7.31
CA ALA A 8 30.76 19.38 -8.60
C ALA A 8 30.00 18.23 -9.27
N LEU A 9 30.54 17.00 -9.22
CA LEU A 9 29.88 15.80 -9.73
C LEU A 9 28.58 15.51 -8.96
N ARG A 10 28.60 15.67 -7.62
CA ARG A 10 27.43 15.53 -6.75
C ARG A 10 26.36 16.58 -7.05
N LEU A 11 26.74 17.83 -7.31
CA LEU A 11 25.81 18.90 -7.69
C LEU A 11 25.14 18.60 -9.02
N TRP A 12 25.93 18.24 -10.04
CA TRP A 12 25.42 17.89 -11.37
C TRP A 12 24.48 16.67 -11.33
N SER A 13 24.86 15.61 -10.62
CA SER A 13 24.02 14.41 -10.53
C SER A 13 22.71 14.66 -9.79
N THR A 14 22.75 15.48 -8.74
CA THR A 14 21.56 15.85 -7.96
C THR A 14 20.63 16.77 -8.76
N ALA A 15 21.17 17.74 -9.50
CA ALA A 15 20.39 18.60 -10.39
C ALA A 15 19.71 17.80 -11.51
N ASN A 16 20.44 16.90 -12.18
CA ASN A 16 19.87 16.01 -13.20
C ASN A 16 18.82 15.05 -12.62
N ARG A 17 18.99 14.60 -11.38
CA ARG A 17 17.99 13.76 -10.71
C ARG A 17 16.72 14.54 -10.40
N LEU A 18 16.85 15.80 -9.94
CA LEU A 18 15.71 16.70 -9.72
C LEU A 18 14.94 16.96 -11.02
N ASP A 19 15.63 17.22 -12.13
CA ASP A 19 15.01 17.44 -13.43
C ASP A 19 14.21 16.22 -13.91
N ARG A 20 14.81 15.02 -13.84
CA ARG A 20 14.11 13.76 -14.16
C ARG A 20 12.88 13.53 -13.29
N LEU A 21 12.97 13.82 -11.99
CA LEU A 21 11.83 13.66 -11.06
C LEU A 21 10.73 14.68 -11.33
N HIS A 22 11.09 15.90 -11.72
CA HIS A 22 10.11 16.91 -12.15
C HIS A 22 9.36 16.45 -13.40
N VAL A 23 10.08 16.01 -14.43
CA VAL A 23 9.48 15.46 -15.66
C VAL A 23 8.59 14.25 -15.34
N ARG A 24 9.05 13.33 -14.48
CA ARG A 24 8.25 12.17 -14.04
C ARG A 24 6.97 12.59 -13.31
N THR A 25 7.04 13.59 -12.44
CA THR A 25 5.87 14.09 -11.70
C THR A 25 4.84 14.72 -12.64
N GLU A 26 5.28 15.51 -13.61
CA GLU A 26 4.39 16.12 -14.61
C GLU A 26 3.79 15.08 -15.56
N ALA A 27 4.58 14.09 -15.99
CA ALA A 27 4.07 12.98 -16.80
C ALA A 27 3.06 12.12 -16.03
N ALA A 28 3.32 11.81 -14.75
CA ALA A 28 2.39 11.06 -13.92
C ALA A 28 1.10 11.85 -13.64
N TRP A 29 1.21 13.18 -13.47
CA TRP A 29 0.04 14.06 -13.39
C TRP A 29 -0.79 14.01 -14.67
N ALA A 30 -0.17 14.14 -15.85
CA ALA A 30 -0.88 14.08 -17.12
C ALA A 30 -1.60 12.72 -17.33
N ALA A 31 -0.98 11.63 -16.89
CA ALA A 31 -1.60 10.30 -16.94
C ALA A 31 -2.83 10.20 -16.01
N LEU A 32 -2.72 10.74 -14.79
CA LEU A 32 -3.82 10.81 -13.82
C LEU A 32 -4.96 11.69 -14.35
N ASP A 33 -4.66 12.89 -14.83
CA ASP A 33 -5.63 13.82 -15.40
C ASP A 33 -6.37 13.21 -16.61
N GLY A 34 -5.65 12.48 -17.46
CA GLY A 34 -6.24 11.71 -18.55
C GLY A 34 -7.16 10.58 -18.07
N ALA A 35 -6.84 9.91 -16.95
CA ALA A 35 -7.70 8.88 -16.36
C ALA A 35 -8.98 9.49 -15.75
N LEU A 36 -8.86 10.61 -15.04
CA LEU A 36 -9.99 11.37 -14.50
C LEU A 36 -10.93 11.86 -15.62
N SER A 37 -10.35 12.41 -16.68
CA SER A 37 -11.11 12.87 -17.86
C SER A 37 -11.88 11.74 -18.55
N ARG A 38 -11.32 10.52 -18.59
CA ARG A 38 -12.02 9.33 -19.11
C ARG A 38 -13.21 8.94 -18.24
N ARG A 39 -13.08 8.96 -16.90
CA ARG A 39 -14.21 8.72 -15.99
C ARG A 39 -15.32 9.74 -16.20
N VAL A 40 -14.98 11.03 -16.28
CA VAL A 40 -15.93 12.12 -16.60
C VAL A 40 -16.69 11.81 -17.90
N ALA A 41 -15.99 11.40 -18.95
CA ALA A 41 -16.61 11.04 -20.22
C ALA A 41 -17.56 9.82 -20.07
N ALA A 42 -17.12 8.76 -19.39
CA ALA A 42 -17.92 7.56 -19.14
C ALA A 42 -19.20 7.88 -18.36
N VAL A 43 -19.12 8.70 -17.30
CA VAL A 43 -20.29 9.14 -16.51
C VAL A 43 -21.26 9.95 -17.37
N ARG A 44 -20.76 10.88 -18.20
CA ARG A 44 -21.60 11.68 -19.11
C ARG A 44 -22.33 10.81 -20.13
N VAL A 45 -21.64 9.81 -20.71
CA VAL A 45 -22.24 8.84 -21.64
C VAL A 45 -23.31 8.01 -20.95
N ALA A 46 -23.03 7.48 -19.75
CA ALA A 46 -24.01 6.72 -18.98
C ALA A 46 -25.25 7.56 -18.62
N ALA A 47 -25.05 8.81 -18.20
CA ALA A 47 -26.15 9.74 -17.92
C ALA A 47 -26.97 10.09 -19.17
N ALA A 48 -26.35 10.18 -20.35
CA ALA A 48 -27.05 10.40 -21.62
C ALA A 48 -27.80 9.15 -22.10
N ALA A 49 -27.29 7.95 -21.79
CA ALA A 49 -27.90 6.67 -22.12
C ALA A 49 -29.07 6.28 -21.19
N GLY A 50 -29.39 7.11 -20.19
CA GLY A 50 -30.48 6.84 -19.25
C GLY A 50 -30.12 5.83 -18.15
N ALA A 51 -28.83 5.71 -17.79
CA ALA A 51 -28.37 4.84 -16.71
C ALA A 51 -28.96 5.19 -15.33
N TRP A 52 -29.37 6.45 -15.15
CA TRP A 52 -29.97 6.98 -13.93
C TRP A 52 -31.20 7.83 -14.26
N ASP A 53 -32.03 8.12 -13.25
CA ASP A 53 -33.18 8.98 -13.41
C ASP A 53 -32.78 10.41 -13.86
N PRO A 54 -33.70 11.19 -14.45
CA PRO A 54 -33.37 12.50 -15.00
C PRO A 54 -32.78 13.51 -14.00
N VAL A 55 -33.15 13.41 -12.71
CA VAL A 55 -32.65 14.31 -11.67
C VAL A 55 -31.21 13.97 -11.34
N ALA A 56 -30.92 12.69 -11.10
CA ALA A 56 -29.56 12.19 -10.89
C ALA A 56 -28.65 12.44 -12.10
N ALA A 57 -29.17 12.25 -13.32
CA ALA A 57 -28.42 12.49 -14.54
C ALA A 57 -28.01 13.97 -14.70
N GLU A 58 -28.88 14.92 -14.31
CA GLU A 58 -28.56 16.34 -14.36
C GLU A 58 -27.53 16.75 -13.28
N GLU A 59 -27.66 16.20 -12.07
CA GLU A 59 -26.66 16.37 -11.00
C GLU A 59 -25.28 15.88 -11.45
N LEU A 60 -25.20 14.68 -12.02
CA LEU A 60 -23.94 14.13 -12.54
C LEU A 60 -23.37 14.94 -13.71
N ARG A 61 -24.19 15.50 -14.60
CA ARG A 61 -23.71 16.41 -15.66
C ARG A 61 -23.09 17.67 -15.08
N ALA A 62 -23.71 18.26 -14.05
CA ALA A 62 -23.16 19.44 -13.38
C ALA A 62 -21.82 19.10 -12.69
N LEU A 63 -21.77 18.03 -11.90
CA LEU A 63 -20.56 17.61 -11.18
C LEU A 63 -19.42 17.21 -12.12
N THR A 64 -19.72 16.46 -13.19
CA THR A 64 -18.70 16.13 -14.21
C THR A 64 -18.21 17.37 -14.94
N ALA A 65 -19.03 18.40 -15.17
CA ALA A 65 -18.57 19.68 -15.76
C ALA A 65 -17.65 20.46 -14.82
N VAL A 66 -17.91 20.42 -13.52
CA VAL A 66 -17.05 21.03 -12.49
C VAL A 66 -15.74 20.27 -12.37
N ALA A 67 -15.79 18.95 -12.23
CA ALA A 67 -14.60 18.09 -12.14
C ALA A 67 -13.68 18.33 -13.33
N ASP A 68 -14.19 18.21 -14.56
CA ASP A 68 -13.43 18.31 -15.81
C ASP A 68 -12.65 19.64 -15.97
N ARG A 69 -13.20 20.75 -15.46
CA ARG A 69 -12.60 22.08 -15.56
C ARG A 69 -11.80 22.52 -14.33
N ALA A 70 -11.83 21.72 -13.27
CA ALA A 70 -11.21 22.09 -12.00
C ALA A 70 -9.68 22.14 -12.14
N PRO A 71 -9.02 23.24 -11.75
CA PRO A 71 -7.57 23.31 -11.77
C PRO A 71 -6.97 22.38 -10.71
N ARG A 72 -5.73 21.92 -10.94
CA ARG A 72 -5.00 20.94 -10.10
C ARG A 72 -5.17 21.12 -8.57
N PRO A 73 -5.08 22.33 -7.99
CA PRO A 73 -5.21 22.50 -6.53
C PRO A 73 -6.57 22.12 -5.94
N VAL A 74 -7.65 22.23 -6.72
CA VAL A 74 -9.03 21.93 -6.28
C VAL A 74 -9.62 20.74 -7.04
N ARG A 75 -8.82 20.08 -7.89
CA ARG A 75 -9.27 18.96 -8.72
C ARG A 75 -9.67 17.77 -7.85
N ALA A 76 -8.95 17.51 -6.76
CA ALA A 76 -9.26 16.45 -5.81
C ALA A 76 -10.67 16.62 -5.20
N ASP A 77 -11.00 17.82 -4.73
CA ASP A 77 -12.31 18.12 -4.14
C ASP A 77 -13.45 17.92 -5.15
N ALA A 78 -13.26 18.41 -6.38
CA ALA A 78 -14.27 18.23 -7.44
C ALA A 78 -14.49 16.76 -7.82
N GLU A 79 -13.43 15.94 -7.84
CA GLU A 79 -13.53 14.49 -8.06
C GLU A 79 -14.18 13.76 -6.87
N ASN A 80 -13.94 14.23 -5.64
CA ASN A 80 -14.58 13.72 -4.43
C ASN A 80 -16.08 13.98 -4.43
N ASP A 81 -16.50 15.16 -4.88
CA ASP A 81 -17.91 15.51 -5.03
C ASP A 81 -18.60 14.57 -6.04
N LEU A 82 -17.93 14.31 -7.18
CA LEU A 82 -18.40 13.35 -8.18
C LEU A 82 -18.47 11.91 -7.63
N THR A 83 -17.45 11.47 -6.88
CA THR A 83 -17.47 10.15 -6.21
C THR A 83 -18.63 10.03 -5.25
N ARG A 84 -18.83 11.01 -4.36
CA ARG A 84 -19.92 11.01 -3.38
C ARG A 84 -21.31 11.00 -4.03
N ALA A 85 -21.46 11.63 -5.19
CA ALA A 85 -22.71 11.57 -5.94
C ALA A 85 -22.94 10.18 -6.55
N LEU A 86 -21.91 9.59 -7.17
CA LEU A 86 -22.00 8.26 -7.76
C LEU A 86 -22.30 7.17 -6.71
N ASP A 87 -21.69 7.25 -5.52
CA ASP A 87 -21.89 6.26 -4.44
C ASP A 87 -23.32 6.27 -3.87
N ARG A 88 -24.06 7.36 -4.02
CA ARG A 88 -25.46 7.46 -3.56
C ARG A 88 -26.45 6.84 -4.53
N LEU A 89 -26.04 6.65 -5.78
CA LEU A 89 -26.93 6.20 -6.85
C LEU A 89 -26.95 4.68 -6.94
N PRO A 90 -28.08 4.08 -7.36
CA PRO A 90 -28.13 2.66 -7.65
C PRO A 90 -27.12 2.33 -8.76
N ARG A 91 -26.57 1.11 -8.70
CA ARG A 91 -25.61 0.63 -9.71
C ARG A 91 -26.24 0.71 -11.09
N VAL A 92 -25.41 1.10 -12.06
CA VAL A 92 -25.80 1.24 -13.47
C VAL A 92 -26.48 -0.04 -13.97
N ALA A 93 -27.72 0.09 -14.44
CA ALA A 93 -28.52 -1.04 -14.91
C ALA A 93 -27.99 -1.67 -16.22
N ALA A 94 -27.08 -0.97 -16.91
CA ALA A 94 -26.46 -1.41 -18.16
C ALA A 94 -25.06 -2.01 -17.91
N PRO A 95 -24.86 -3.33 -18.09
CA PRO A 95 -23.61 -4.00 -17.74
C PRO A 95 -22.40 -3.53 -18.56
N GLU A 96 -22.59 -3.11 -19.81
CA GLU A 96 -21.52 -2.57 -20.66
C GLU A 96 -20.99 -1.22 -20.13
N LEU A 97 -21.88 -0.34 -19.67
CA LEU A 97 -21.53 0.96 -19.08
C LEU A 97 -20.97 0.81 -17.65
N ALA A 98 -21.40 -0.23 -16.92
CA ALA A 98 -20.83 -0.57 -15.62
C ALA A 98 -19.37 -1.01 -15.75
N GLY A 99 -19.02 -1.79 -16.78
CA GLY A 99 -17.63 -2.18 -17.08
C GLY A 99 -16.72 -0.98 -17.32
N GLU A 100 -17.14 -0.03 -18.17
CA GLU A 100 -16.36 1.18 -18.46
C GLU A 100 -16.10 2.05 -17.22
N LEU A 101 -17.08 2.15 -16.31
CA LEU A 101 -16.90 2.90 -15.05
C LEU A 101 -15.95 2.19 -14.08
N VAL A 102 -15.98 0.86 -14.04
CA VAL A 102 -15.04 0.05 -13.24
C VAL A 102 -13.63 0.18 -13.80
N ASP A 103 -13.44 0.01 -15.11
CA ASP A 103 -12.16 0.18 -15.79
C ASP A 103 -11.59 1.59 -15.59
N ALA A 104 -12.45 2.62 -15.62
CA ALA A 104 -12.05 3.98 -15.35
C ALA A 104 -11.58 4.17 -13.90
N ALA A 105 -12.29 3.58 -12.93
CA ALA A 105 -11.90 3.63 -11.52
C ALA A 105 -10.55 2.93 -11.29
N GLU A 106 -10.32 1.76 -11.87
CA GLU A 106 -9.04 1.04 -11.76
C GLU A 106 -7.86 1.85 -12.32
N ARG A 107 -8.05 2.46 -13.50
CA ARG A 107 -7.02 3.32 -14.12
C ARG A 107 -6.71 4.54 -13.28
N ILE A 108 -7.72 5.14 -12.63
CA ILE A 108 -7.53 6.28 -11.74
C ILE A 108 -6.72 5.86 -10.52
N SER A 109 -7.05 4.74 -9.87
CA SER A 109 -6.31 4.26 -8.70
C SER A 109 -4.84 3.98 -9.04
N LEU A 110 -4.57 3.33 -10.18
CA LEU A 110 -3.21 3.07 -10.64
C LEU A 110 -2.45 4.36 -10.96
N ALA A 111 -3.06 5.28 -11.72
CA ALA A 111 -2.44 6.55 -12.08
C ALA A 111 -2.18 7.44 -10.86
N ARG A 112 -3.08 7.42 -9.87
CA ARG A 112 -2.92 8.11 -8.59
C ARG A 112 -1.73 7.58 -7.81
N SER A 113 -1.56 6.26 -7.74
CA SER A 113 -0.39 5.63 -7.11
C SER A 113 0.90 6.13 -7.75
N PHE A 114 1.02 6.04 -9.08
CA PHE A 114 2.21 6.49 -9.80
C PHE A 114 2.50 7.98 -9.60
N TYR A 115 1.45 8.81 -9.56
CA TYR A 115 1.59 10.23 -9.27
C TYR A 115 2.11 10.47 -7.85
N ASN A 116 1.48 9.86 -6.84
CA ASN A 116 1.88 10.02 -5.44
C ASN A 116 3.30 9.49 -5.17
N ASP A 117 3.73 8.41 -5.84
CA ASP A 117 5.11 7.94 -5.80
C ASP A 117 6.09 8.99 -6.35
N ALA A 118 5.77 9.60 -7.49
CA ALA A 118 6.60 10.65 -8.08
C ALA A 118 6.67 11.90 -7.17
N VAL A 119 5.56 12.26 -6.51
CA VAL A 119 5.50 13.34 -5.51
C VAL A 119 6.40 13.03 -4.32
N ARG A 120 6.33 11.80 -3.78
CA ARG A 120 7.15 11.34 -2.66
C ARG A 120 8.64 11.42 -2.99
N ASP A 121 9.07 10.84 -4.12
CA ASP A 121 10.46 10.87 -4.58
C ASP A 121 10.98 12.32 -4.71
N THR A 122 10.14 13.19 -5.26
CA THR A 122 10.47 14.61 -5.47
C THR A 122 10.61 15.34 -4.14
N ARG A 123 9.70 15.12 -3.18
CA ARG A 123 9.77 15.73 -1.84
C ARG A 123 11.00 15.24 -1.08
N ALA A 124 11.21 13.92 -1.02
CA ALA A 124 12.35 13.31 -0.33
C ALA A 124 13.69 13.85 -0.85
N LEU A 125 13.85 14.04 -2.17
CA LEU A 125 15.08 14.61 -2.73
C LEU A 125 15.23 16.10 -2.38
N ARG A 126 14.13 16.87 -2.40
CA ARG A 126 14.13 18.32 -2.12
C ARG A 126 14.30 18.67 -0.64
N GLU A 127 14.01 17.74 0.27
CA GLU A 127 14.17 17.93 1.72
C GLU A 127 15.60 17.70 2.21
N ARG A 128 16.44 17.00 1.42
CA ARG A 128 17.85 16.76 1.78
C ARG A 128 18.58 18.07 2.02
N TRP A 129 19.36 18.12 3.10
CA TRP A 129 20.09 19.33 3.50
C TRP A 129 20.96 19.90 2.36
N PHE A 130 21.57 19.03 1.53
CA PHE A 130 22.42 19.42 0.41
C PHE A 130 21.62 20.08 -0.73
N THR A 131 20.42 19.59 -1.08
CA THR A 131 19.58 20.21 -2.12
C THR A 131 19.04 21.56 -1.67
N ARG A 132 18.72 21.69 -0.37
CA ARG A 132 18.30 22.94 0.26
C ARG A 132 19.42 23.97 0.34
N LEU A 133 20.62 23.57 0.75
CA LEU A 133 21.78 24.44 0.89
C LEU A 133 22.17 25.08 -0.46
N PHE A 134 22.15 24.29 -1.53
CA PHE A 134 22.49 24.75 -2.87
C PHE A 134 21.29 25.26 -3.69
N ARG A 135 20.09 25.31 -3.09
CA ARG A 135 18.84 25.77 -3.74
C ARG A 135 18.58 25.14 -5.12
N LEU A 136 18.93 23.87 -5.28
CA LEU A 136 18.92 23.18 -6.58
C LEU A 136 17.52 23.04 -7.18
N ALA A 137 16.48 23.01 -6.35
CA ALA A 137 15.07 22.98 -6.78
C ALA A 137 14.44 24.39 -6.94
N GLY A 138 15.23 25.45 -6.78
CA GLY A 138 14.76 26.83 -6.91
C GLY A 138 13.63 27.20 -5.94
N ARG A 139 12.68 28.00 -6.43
CA ARG A 139 11.46 28.45 -5.71
C ARG A 139 10.20 27.68 -6.12
N ALA A 140 10.34 26.58 -6.87
CA ALA A 140 9.19 25.79 -7.29
C ALA A 140 8.39 25.33 -6.07
N GLN A 141 7.05 25.36 -6.11
CA GLN A 141 6.25 24.82 -5.01
C GLN A 141 6.51 23.31 -4.87
N LEU A 142 6.38 22.77 -3.66
CA LEU A 142 6.46 21.31 -3.49
C LEU A 142 5.20 20.71 -4.13
N PRO A 143 5.34 19.67 -4.97
CA PRO A 143 4.17 19.02 -5.52
C PRO A 143 3.32 18.46 -4.37
N ALA A 144 1.99 18.50 -4.51
CA ALA A 144 1.06 18.02 -3.49
C ALA A 144 0.57 16.61 -3.83
N TYR A 145 0.31 15.80 -2.81
CA TYR A 145 -0.37 14.51 -2.98
C TYR A 145 -1.77 14.73 -3.52
N PHE A 146 -2.26 13.76 -4.30
CA PHE A 146 -3.62 13.79 -4.84
C PHE A 146 -4.48 12.77 -4.09
N GLU A 147 -5.38 13.28 -3.25
CA GLU A 147 -6.27 12.47 -2.41
C GLU A 147 -7.69 12.53 -2.96
N ILE A 148 -8.19 11.40 -3.45
CA ILE A 148 -9.59 11.23 -3.79
C ILE A 148 -10.19 10.08 -3.02
N ALA A 149 -11.46 10.19 -2.66
CA ALA A 149 -12.27 9.10 -2.17
C ALA A 149 -12.32 8.03 -3.26
N ASP A 150 -11.90 6.81 -2.91
CA ASP A 150 -12.08 5.68 -3.80
C ASP A 150 -13.59 5.45 -3.96
N PRO A 151 -14.12 5.45 -5.21
CA PRO A 151 -15.52 5.10 -5.43
C PRO A 151 -15.75 3.70 -4.88
N THR A 152 -16.87 3.48 -4.22
CA THR A 152 -17.22 2.21 -3.57
C THR A 152 -17.39 1.07 -4.60
N GLY A 153 -16.25 0.52 -5.01
CA GLY A 153 -15.98 -0.67 -5.82
C GLY A 153 -14.58 -1.13 -5.41
N PRO A 154 -14.32 -2.44 -5.35
CA PRO A 154 -13.33 -3.00 -4.44
C PRO A 154 -11.98 -2.30 -4.62
N GLY A 155 -11.47 -1.66 -3.55
CA GLY A 155 -10.03 -1.54 -3.41
C GLY A 155 -9.51 -2.95 -3.68
N ARG A 156 -8.69 -3.14 -4.72
CA ARG A 156 -8.38 -4.45 -5.30
C ARG A 156 -8.12 -5.43 -4.17
N ARG A 157 -9.11 -6.28 -3.86
CA ARG A 157 -9.05 -7.18 -2.72
C ARG A 157 -7.86 -8.09 -2.98
N ARG A 158 -6.74 -7.80 -2.33
CA ARG A 158 -5.49 -8.49 -2.59
C ARG A 158 -5.26 -9.52 -1.50
N SER A 159 -4.77 -10.68 -1.88
CA SER A 159 -4.30 -11.64 -0.90
C SER A 159 -2.90 -11.22 -0.45
N SER A 160 -2.60 -11.41 0.83
CA SER A 160 -1.25 -11.32 1.37
C SER A 160 -0.92 -12.59 2.13
N ALA A 161 0.36 -12.92 2.16
CA ALA A 161 0.88 -14.00 2.98
C ALA A 161 1.69 -13.39 4.13
N ARG A 162 1.38 -13.79 5.35
CA ARG A 162 2.03 -13.33 6.59
C ARG A 162 2.73 -14.51 7.26
N VAL A 163 3.84 -14.26 7.92
CA VAL A 163 4.60 -15.29 8.64
C VAL A 163 4.71 -14.93 10.11
N VAL A 164 4.09 -15.75 10.96
CA VAL A 164 4.35 -15.79 12.39
C VAL A 164 5.67 -16.53 12.59
N LEU A 165 6.78 -15.79 12.45
CA LEU A 165 8.11 -16.32 12.68
C LEU A 165 8.33 -16.40 14.19
N VAL A 166 8.54 -17.62 14.69
CA VAL A 166 8.79 -17.88 16.12
C VAL A 166 10.18 -18.45 16.32
N ASP A 167 10.75 -18.26 17.52
CA ASP A 167 11.97 -18.94 17.95
C ASP A 167 11.68 -20.06 18.95
N ARG A 168 12.74 -20.77 19.38
CA ARG A 168 12.62 -21.86 20.37
C ARG A 168 12.24 -21.38 21.78
N ASP A 169 12.42 -20.10 22.07
CA ASP A 169 12.02 -19.48 23.34
C ASP A 169 10.53 -19.09 23.32
N GLY A 170 9.82 -19.35 22.23
CA GLY A 170 8.40 -19.01 22.06
C GLY A 170 8.15 -17.53 21.84
N ARG A 171 9.17 -16.77 21.40
CA ARG A 171 9.01 -15.37 20.99
C ARG A 171 8.65 -15.30 19.52
N THR A 172 7.99 -14.22 19.09
CA THR A 172 7.70 -13.95 17.68
C THR A 172 8.32 -12.65 17.19
N LEU A 173 8.82 -12.64 15.95
CA LEU A 173 9.34 -11.43 15.31
C LEU A 173 8.19 -10.55 14.82
N LEU A 174 8.21 -9.28 15.19
CA LEU A 174 7.34 -8.25 14.64
C LEU A 174 8.14 -7.06 14.11
N PHE A 175 7.64 -6.47 13.03
CA PHE A 175 8.04 -5.17 12.53
C PHE A 175 7.13 -4.09 13.09
N SER A 176 7.63 -2.87 13.17
CA SER A 176 6.88 -1.68 13.59
C SER A 176 6.86 -0.64 12.49
N ALA A 177 5.76 0.08 12.37
CA ALA A 177 5.63 1.28 11.56
C ALA A 177 4.84 2.36 12.32
N ALA A 178 4.87 3.59 11.83
CA ALA A 178 3.97 4.64 12.29
C ALA A 178 2.64 4.58 11.53
N ASP A 179 1.52 4.59 12.24
CA ASP A 179 0.19 4.76 11.65
C ASP A 179 -0.03 6.21 11.17
N PRO A 180 -1.13 6.51 10.46
CA PRO A 180 -1.43 7.87 10.00
C PRO A 180 -1.56 8.92 11.12
N THR A 181 -1.75 8.49 12.37
CA THR A 181 -1.80 9.35 13.56
C THR A 181 -0.44 9.51 14.26
N GLY A 182 0.59 8.82 13.77
CA GLY A 182 1.94 8.81 14.33
C GLY A 182 2.15 7.80 15.46
N ARG A 183 1.19 6.91 15.73
CA ARG A 183 1.34 5.86 16.74
C ARG A 183 2.14 4.70 16.18
N THR A 184 2.95 4.06 17.02
CA THR A 184 3.63 2.82 16.67
C THR A 184 2.62 1.68 16.59
N VAL A 185 2.62 0.97 15.47
CA VAL A 185 1.84 -0.26 15.26
C VAL A 185 2.78 -1.40 14.91
N TRP A 186 2.47 -2.59 15.40
CA TRP A 186 3.29 -3.79 15.20
C TRP A 186 2.57 -4.84 14.35
N PHE A 187 3.31 -5.50 13.47
CA PHE A 187 2.77 -6.51 12.56
C PHE A 187 3.81 -7.58 12.21
N THR A 188 3.33 -8.75 11.83
CA THR A 188 4.17 -9.87 11.39
C THR A 188 4.85 -9.58 10.05
N PRO A 189 6.01 -10.18 9.77
CA PRO A 189 6.57 -10.26 8.43
C PRO A 189 5.54 -10.71 7.38
N GLY A 190 5.69 -10.24 6.15
CA GLY A 190 4.90 -10.67 5.01
C GLY A 190 4.33 -9.53 4.18
N GLY A 191 3.87 -9.88 2.98
CA GLY A 191 3.42 -8.91 1.99
C GLY A 191 2.42 -9.48 0.99
N GLY A 192 2.14 -8.69 -0.04
CA GLY A 192 1.12 -8.99 -1.03
C GLY A 192 1.53 -10.15 -1.95
N VAL A 193 0.56 -10.98 -2.35
CA VAL A 193 0.79 -12.02 -3.36
C VAL A 193 0.97 -11.38 -4.73
N GLU A 194 2.03 -11.74 -5.45
CA GLU A 194 2.29 -11.27 -6.80
C GLU A 194 1.51 -12.03 -7.88
N ALA A 195 1.49 -11.49 -9.11
CA ALA A 195 0.77 -12.13 -10.21
C ALA A 195 1.42 -13.47 -10.60
N GLY A 196 0.65 -14.56 -10.51
CA GLY A 196 1.13 -15.92 -10.80
C GLY A 196 1.84 -16.61 -9.63
N GLU A 197 1.91 -15.95 -8.48
CA GLU A 197 2.48 -16.49 -7.24
C GLU A 197 1.38 -17.14 -6.37
N ASP A 198 1.69 -18.24 -5.70
CA ASP A 198 0.81 -18.82 -4.67
C ASP A 198 1.14 -18.28 -3.27
N LEU A 199 0.23 -18.48 -2.31
CA LEU A 199 0.36 -17.94 -0.95
C LEU A 199 1.64 -18.41 -0.23
N LEU A 200 2.02 -19.66 -0.43
CA LEU A 200 3.18 -20.25 0.24
C LEU A 200 4.49 -19.71 -0.37
N THR A 201 4.51 -19.50 -1.68
CA THR A 201 5.62 -18.87 -2.39
C THR A 201 5.78 -17.43 -1.94
N ALA A 202 4.68 -16.67 -1.86
CA ALA A 202 4.68 -15.30 -1.34
C ALA A 202 5.22 -15.25 0.10
N ALA A 203 4.74 -16.11 0.99
CA ALA A 203 5.21 -16.16 2.38
C ALA A 203 6.74 -16.35 2.47
N ARG A 204 7.29 -17.21 1.61
CA ARG A 204 8.73 -17.51 1.58
C ARG A 204 9.56 -16.39 0.98
N ARG A 205 9.07 -15.76 -0.09
CA ARG A 205 9.73 -14.61 -0.71
C ARG A 205 9.83 -13.45 0.28
N GLU A 206 8.70 -13.07 0.87
CA GLU A 206 8.62 -11.97 1.83
C GLU A 206 9.48 -12.24 3.07
N LEU A 207 9.44 -13.47 3.61
CA LEU A 207 10.30 -13.84 4.73
C LEU A 207 11.79 -13.69 4.40
N ALA A 208 12.20 -14.09 3.19
CA ALA A 208 13.58 -13.97 2.75
C ALA A 208 13.99 -12.50 2.53
N GLU A 209 13.11 -11.69 1.94
CA GLU A 209 13.33 -10.26 1.69
C GLU A 209 13.42 -9.45 2.99
N GLU A 210 12.51 -9.69 3.93
CA GLU A 210 12.38 -8.88 5.14
C GLU A 210 13.33 -9.31 6.28
N THR A 211 13.76 -10.58 6.30
CA THR A 211 14.54 -11.13 7.42
C THR A 211 15.84 -11.81 7.01
N GLY A 212 16.10 -11.97 5.71
CA GLY A 212 17.20 -12.76 5.17
C GLY A 212 17.02 -14.27 5.34
N LEU A 213 15.90 -14.73 5.90
CA LEU A 213 15.66 -16.14 6.21
C LEU A 213 15.01 -16.87 5.03
N THR A 214 15.78 -17.76 4.38
CA THR A 214 15.24 -18.65 3.35
C THR A 214 14.92 -20.02 3.96
N LEU A 215 13.64 -20.40 3.90
CA LEU A 215 13.16 -21.71 4.36
C LEU A 215 12.56 -22.53 3.20
N PRO A 216 12.63 -23.87 3.26
CA PRO A 216 11.91 -24.72 2.31
C PRO A 216 10.39 -24.68 2.58
N ALA A 217 9.58 -25.06 1.60
CA ALA A 217 8.12 -24.96 1.68
C ALA A 217 7.52 -25.78 2.84
N GLU A 218 8.07 -26.96 3.06
CA GLU A 218 7.74 -27.89 4.13
C GLU A 218 8.06 -27.37 5.55
N ALA A 219 8.84 -26.30 5.67
CA ALA A 219 9.13 -25.67 6.96
C ALA A 219 8.09 -24.63 7.39
N LEU A 220 7.16 -24.24 6.50
CA LEU A 220 6.07 -23.32 6.81
C LEU A 220 4.79 -24.12 7.08
N GLY A 221 4.29 -24.04 8.32
CA GLY A 221 3.03 -24.64 8.72
C GLY A 221 1.87 -23.68 8.46
N GLY A 222 0.90 -24.05 7.64
CA GLY A 222 -0.27 -23.20 7.38
C GLY A 222 -0.86 -23.31 5.97
N PRO A 223 -1.76 -22.38 5.60
CA PRO A 223 -2.17 -21.21 6.39
C PRO A 223 -3.03 -21.61 7.61
N LEU A 224 -2.72 -21.02 8.78
CA LEU A 224 -3.42 -21.24 10.04
C LEU A 224 -4.64 -20.32 10.16
N TRP A 225 -4.44 -19.05 9.83
CA TRP A 225 -5.45 -18.01 10.05
C TRP A 225 -5.70 -17.17 8.81
N ARG A 226 -6.90 -16.60 8.75
CA ARG A 226 -7.36 -15.68 7.72
C ARG A 226 -7.92 -14.43 8.35
N ARG A 227 -7.42 -13.28 7.93
CA ARG A 227 -7.87 -11.95 8.38
C ARG A 227 -8.34 -11.12 7.20
N GLU A 228 -9.41 -10.38 7.37
CA GLU A 228 -9.81 -9.33 6.42
C GLU A 228 -9.41 -7.98 7.02
N ALA A 229 -8.52 -7.27 6.35
CA ALA A 229 -7.88 -6.06 6.85
C ALA A 229 -8.10 -4.90 5.89
N GLN A 230 -8.61 -3.79 6.43
CA GLN A 230 -8.72 -2.52 5.72
C GLN A 230 -7.83 -1.49 6.41
N PHE A 231 -6.83 -0.98 5.71
CA PHE A 231 -5.88 -0.02 6.27
C PHE A 231 -5.33 0.92 5.21
N VAL A 232 -4.78 2.06 5.62
CA VAL A 232 -4.09 3.00 4.72
C VAL A 232 -2.59 2.88 4.94
N PHE A 233 -1.84 2.57 3.88
CA PHE A 233 -0.39 2.49 3.90
C PHE A 233 0.20 3.38 2.80
N ALA A 234 1.13 4.26 3.18
CA ALA A 234 1.69 5.29 2.31
C ALA A 234 0.63 6.14 1.56
N GLY A 235 -0.50 6.41 2.20
CA GLY A 235 -1.63 7.16 1.60
C GLY A 235 -2.49 6.33 0.63
N VAL A 236 -2.21 5.03 0.48
CA VAL A 236 -2.99 4.10 -0.34
C VAL A 236 -3.87 3.24 0.58
N PRO A 237 -5.20 3.28 0.43
CA PRO A 237 -6.07 2.33 1.13
C PRO A 237 -5.92 0.94 0.52
N TYR A 238 -5.85 -0.06 1.39
CA TYR A 238 -5.78 -1.47 1.06
C TYR A 238 -6.99 -2.18 1.65
N ASP A 239 -7.65 -2.99 0.82
CA ASP A 239 -8.55 -4.07 1.24
C ASP A 239 -7.81 -5.39 0.99
N GLN A 240 -7.42 -6.05 2.08
CA GLN A 240 -6.50 -7.17 2.04
C GLN A 240 -7.07 -8.38 2.78
N VAL A 241 -6.90 -9.56 2.17
CA VAL A 241 -7.13 -10.83 2.86
C VAL A 241 -5.78 -11.42 3.21
N GLU A 242 -5.48 -11.49 4.50
CA GLU A 242 -4.20 -11.96 5.00
C GLU A 242 -4.30 -13.43 5.41
N TYR A 243 -3.33 -14.23 4.97
CA TYR A 243 -3.19 -15.64 5.32
C TYR A 243 -1.91 -15.85 6.11
N TYR A 244 -2.03 -16.40 7.32
CA TYR A 244 -0.91 -16.52 8.25
C TYR A 244 -0.31 -17.93 8.22
N TYR A 245 0.98 -18.02 7.96
CA TYR A 245 1.80 -19.22 8.11
C TYR A 245 2.64 -19.10 9.37
N ALA A 246 3.05 -20.22 9.96
CA ALA A 246 4.01 -20.25 11.05
C ALA A 246 5.31 -20.89 10.60
N ALA A 247 6.43 -20.36 11.08
CA ALA A 247 7.76 -20.86 10.77
C ALA A 247 8.68 -20.75 11.99
N LEU A 248 9.60 -21.71 12.14
CA LEU A 248 10.59 -21.70 13.20
C LEU A 248 11.90 -21.06 12.71
N ALA A 249 12.33 -19.99 13.35
CA ALA A 249 13.63 -19.37 13.11
C ALA A 249 14.76 -20.29 13.60
N PRO A 250 15.85 -20.45 12.83
CA PRO A 250 17.05 -21.11 13.31
C PRO A 250 17.66 -20.39 14.52
N ASP A 251 18.26 -21.16 15.43
CA ASP A 251 18.93 -20.60 16.60
C ASP A 251 20.00 -19.57 16.19
N GLY A 252 19.96 -18.39 16.79
CA GLY A 252 20.91 -17.31 16.51
C GLY A 252 20.76 -16.65 15.15
N HIS A 253 19.67 -16.88 14.41
CA HIS A 253 19.38 -16.15 13.17
C HIS A 253 19.26 -14.65 13.45
N GLY A 254 20.14 -13.86 12.84
CA GLY A 254 20.05 -12.41 12.86
C GLY A 254 19.06 -11.93 11.80
N ILE A 255 18.28 -10.89 12.12
CA ILE A 255 17.36 -10.30 11.14
C ILE A 255 18.17 -9.43 10.18
N ASP A 256 18.26 -9.85 8.93
CA ASP A 256 18.80 -9.04 7.85
C ASP A 256 17.66 -8.33 7.13
N THR A 257 17.64 -7.00 7.25
CA THR A 257 16.62 -6.13 6.62
C THR A 257 17.12 -5.51 5.32
N ALA A 258 18.29 -5.96 4.80
CA ALA A 258 18.85 -5.43 3.56
C ALA A 258 18.00 -5.72 2.31
N GLY A 259 17.08 -6.69 2.39
CA GLY A 259 16.13 -7.00 1.32
C GLY A 259 14.86 -6.16 1.33
N PHE A 260 14.68 -5.25 2.30
CA PHE A 260 13.56 -4.32 2.29
C PHE A 260 13.50 -3.51 1.00
N THR A 261 12.29 -3.37 0.47
CA THR A 261 11.99 -2.43 -0.59
C THR A 261 12.20 -0.99 -0.11
N ASP A 262 12.39 -0.05 -1.05
CA ASP A 262 12.52 1.38 -0.72
C ASP A 262 11.33 1.89 0.14
N LEU A 263 10.14 1.32 -0.08
CA LEU A 263 8.93 1.66 0.66
C LEU A 263 8.94 1.12 2.10
N GLU A 264 9.48 -0.07 2.32
CA GLU A 264 9.64 -0.66 3.66
C GLU A 264 10.73 0.04 4.46
N VAL A 265 11.84 0.41 3.84
CA VAL A 265 12.89 1.23 4.49
C VAL A 265 12.34 2.57 4.98
N GLU A 266 11.38 3.15 4.25
CA GLU A 266 10.76 4.44 4.61
C GLU A 266 9.66 4.32 5.67
N SER A 267 9.02 3.15 5.80
CA SER A 267 7.83 2.97 6.65
C SER A 267 8.11 2.15 7.91
N ILE A 268 8.99 1.15 7.85
CA ILE A 268 9.36 0.30 8.97
C ILE A 268 10.32 1.06 9.87
N SER A 269 9.88 1.30 11.09
CA SER A 269 10.63 2.02 12.13
C SER A 269 11.56 1.12 12.94
N GLY A 270 11.35 -0.20 12.90
CA GLY A 270 12.19 -1.17 13.59
C GLY A 270 11.55 -2.55 13.68
N HIS A 271 12.25 -3.48 14.31
CA HIS A 271 11.79 -4.85 14.57
C HIS A 271 12.18 -5.29 15.98
N ARG A 272 11.43 -6.25 16.52
CA ARG A 272 11.67 -6.82 17.85
C ARG A 272 11.11 -8.24 17.93
N TRP A 273 11.74 -9.07 18.76
CA TRP A 273 11.19 -10.34 19.22
C TRP A 273 10.31 -10.12 20.46
N TRP A 274 9.08 -10.62 20.40
CA TRP A 274 8.02 -10.41 21.39
C TRP A 274 7.66 -11.72 22.09
N THR A 275 7.66 -11.73 23.43
CA THR A 275 7.07 -12.83 24.22
C THR A 275 5.54 -12.69 24.26
N GLU A 276 4.84 -13.75 24.67
CA GLU A 276 3.40 -13.65 24.95
C GLU A 276 3.09 -12.56 25.99
N ASP A 277 3.89 -12.46 27.06
CA ASP A 277 3.72 -11.45 28.10
C ASP A 277 3.94 -10.02 27.59
N ASP A 278 4.93 -9.82 26.71
CA ASP A 278 5.14 -8.52 26.05
C ASP A 278 3.89 -8.13 25.23
N LEU A 279 3.35 -9.08 24.45
CA LEU A 279 2.15 -8.85 23.63
C LEU A 279 0.90 -8.55 24.47
N ARG A 280 0.77 -9.15 25.66
CA ARG A 280 -0.36 -8.91 26.57
C ARG A 280 -0.25 -7.59 27.33
N SER A 281 0.96 -7.07 27.51
CA SER A 281 1.22 -5.88 28.33
C SER A 281 1.41 -4.60 27.53
N THR A 282 1.64 -4.70 26.22
CA THR A 282 1.86 -3.52 25.38
C THR A 282 0.61 -2.66 25.22
N GLY A 283 0.82 -1.33 25.18
CA GLY A 283 -0.20 -0.36 24.81
C GLY A 283 -0.23 -0.04 23.31
N ASP A 284 0.78 -0.49 22.56
CA ASP A 284 0.84 -0.31 21.10
C ASP A 284 -0.07 -1.33 20.42
N PRO A 285 -0.81 -0.95 19.36
CA PRO A 285 -1.57 -1.90 18.56
C PRO A 285 -0.67 -2.97 17.94
N VAL A 286 -1.06 -4.23 18.07
CA VAL A 286 -0.42 -5.39 17.44
C VAL A 286 -1.42 -6.09 16.52
N TYR A 287 -0.98 -6.44 15.32
CA TYR A 287 -1.79 -7.20 14.36
C TYR A 287 -1.12 -8.55 14.01
N PRO A 288 -1.90 -9.65 14.00
CA PRO A 288 -3.35 -9.71 14.27
C PRO A 288 -3.66 -9.49 15.76
N VAL A 289 -4.89 -9.07 16.08
CA VAL A 289 -5.26 -8.71 17.46
C VAL A 289 -5.21 -9.93 18.38
N GLU A 290 -5.56 -11.11 17.85
CA GLU A 290 -5.51 -12.38 18.58
C GLU A 290 -4.10 -12.99 18.66
N LEU A 291 -3.03 -12.30 18.23
CA LEU A 291 -1.67 -12.88 18.17
C LEU A 291 -1.20 -13.43 19.52
N ALA A 292 -1.43 -12.70 20.62
CA ALA A 292 -1.02 -13.14 21.96
C ALA A 292 -1.72 -14.46 22.35
N ASP A 293 -3.02 -14.57 22.08
CA ASP A 293 -3.81 -15.76 22.44
C ASP A 293 -3.51 -16.97 21.56
N ARG A 294 -2.97 -16.73 20.35
CA ARG A 294 -2.71 -17.77 19.35
C ARG A 294 -1.23 -18.07 19.14
N LEU A 295 -0.32 -17.44 19.91
CA LEU A 295 1.12 -17.66 19.74
C LEU A 295 1.52 -19.11 20.00
N GLY A 296 0.89 -19.79 20.98
CA GLY A 296 1.10 -21.21 21.23
C GLY A 296 0.65 -22.12 20.07
N GLU A 297 -0.43 -21.76 19.37
CA GLU A 297 -0.90 -22.46 18.16
C GLU A 297 0.13 -22.31 17.03
N ALA A 298 0.61 -21.09 16.79
CA ALA A 298 1.65 -20.82 15.80
C ALA A 298 2.95 -21.55 16.11
N LEU A 299 3.38 -21.58 17.39
CA LEU A 299 4.58 -22.31 17.81
C LEU A 299 4.46 -23.81 17.54
N ALA A 300 3.32 -24.42 17.88
CA ALA A 300 3.08 -25.83 17.60
C ALA A 300 3.13 -26.14 16.10
N ALA A 301 2.53 -25.26 15.27
CA ALA A 301 2.57 -25.37 13.82
C ALA A 301 3.97 -25.17 13.23
N ALA A 302 4.77 -24.25 13.78
CA ALA A 302 6.15 -24.01 13.36
C ALA A 302 7.08 -25.19 13.68
N VAL A 303 6.87 -25.86 14.82
CA VAL A 303 7.67 -27.04 15.22
C VAL A 303 7.27 -28.29 14.43
N GLN A 304 6.00 -28.41 14.03
CA GLN A 304 5.46 -29.57 13.33
C GLN A 304 4.61 -29.18 12.11
N PRO A 305 5.20 -28.55 11.08
CA PRO A 305 4.46 -27.96 9.95
C PRO A 305 3.63 -29.00 9.19
N GLN A 306 4.17 -30.21 8.99
CA GLN A 306 3.45 -31.36 8.41
C GLN A 306 2.19 -31.83 9.17
N ARG A 307 1.97 -31.41 10.43
CA ARG A 307 0.77 -31.78 11.20
C ARG A 307 -0.38 -30.77 11.07
N VAL A 308 -0.17 -29.64 10.40
CA VAL A 308 -1.23 -28.67 10.15
C VAL A 308 -2.23 -29.27 9.15
N PRO A 309 -3.51 -29.49 9.52
CA PRO A 309 -4.47 -30.11 8.63
C PRO A 309 -4.75 -29.25 7.40
N ALA A 310 -4.72 -29.86 6.22
CA ALA A 310 -5.19 -29.19 5.01
C ALA A 310 -6.71 -28.96 5.09
N GLY A 311 -7.16 -27.71 5.15
CA GLY A 311 -8.54 -27.36 4.80
C GLY A 311 -9.36 -26.50 5.76
N THR A 312 -8.89 -26.16 6.96
CA THR A 312 -9.61 -25.20 7.84
C THR A 312 -8.69 -24.07 8.28
N VAL A 313 -8.87 -22.89 7.67
CA VAL A 313 -8.17 -21.66 8.03
C VAL A 313 -9.07 -20.86 8.97
N ALA A 314 -8.64 -20.64 10.21
CA ALA A 314 -9.46 -19.96 11.21
C ALA A 314 -9.58 -18.46 10.91
N ALA A 315 -10.79 -17.89 10.96
CA ALA A 315 -10.98 -16.45 10.82
C ALA A 315 -10.51 -15.72 12.10
N ILE A 316 -9.75 -14.63 11.92
CA ILE A 316 -9.22 -13.75 12.98
C ILE A 316 -9.38 -12.27 12.60
N ARG A 317 -9.06 -11.33 13.51
CA ARG A 317 -9.28 -9.89 13.34
C ARG A 317 -8.01 -9.05 13.30
#